data_AF-Q2V9D3-F1
#
_entry.id   AF-Q2V9D3-F1
#
_cell.length_a   1.000
_cell.length_b   1.000
_cell.length_c   1.000
_cell.angle_alpha   90.00
_cell.angle_beta   90.00
_cell.angle_gamma   90.00
#
_symmetry.space_group_name_H-M   'P 1'
#
loop_
_entity.id
_entity.type
_entity.pdbx_description
1 polymer ?
#
loop_
_entity_poly.entity_id
_entity_poly.type
_entity_poly.pdbx_seq_one_letter_code
_entity_poly.pdbx_strand_id
1 'polypeptide(L)'
;MVFRTNQGTNMHLQNQLVFSQVKPFMAGYVRGTVSKIPYVLQGGHVLFEISDSARDTYPVAVYEPTDLGRIAKQLVIGDVVDIGFGVREEQRGNSRILNLEYLAILRLNSIVHTQNPLCKVCRKRMKSEGKGKGYQCKECKIKTIKKYNVTVKRDIVEGFYLSSNKSHRHLTKPLHRFGRENSYPYVPGIYPFPNPNSFHRKGHFNDRTECRSF
;
A
#
# COMPACT_ATOMS: atom_id res chain seq x y z
N MET A 1 -18.77 34.43 -13.04
CA MET A 1 -17.37 34.86 -12.80
C MET A 1 -16.47 33.62 -12.89
N VAL A 2 -15.33 33.73 -13.57
CA VAL A 2 -14.35 32.63 -13.72
C VAL A 2 -13.05 33.08 -13.08
N PHE A 3 -12.45 32.24 -12.25
CA PHE A 3 -11.19 32.54 -11.56
C PHE A 3 -10.08 31.62 -11.99
N ARG A 4 -8.86 32.17 -12.09
CA ARG A 4 -7.63 31.38 -12.16
C ARG A 4 -7.26 30.95 -10.74
N THR A 5 -7.20 29.64 -10.49
CA THR A 5 -6.88 29.08 -9.17
C THR A 5 -5.76 28.06 -9.26
N ASN A 6 -5.16 27.75 -8.11
CA ASN A 6 -4.23 26.61 -7.95
C ASN A 6 -4.96 25.32 -7.54
N GLN A 7 -6.29 25.26 -7.68
CA GLN A 7 -7.03 24.06 -7.31
C GLN A 7 -6.67 22.86 -8.21
N GLY A 8 -6.61 21.69 -7.59
CA GLY A 8 -6.26 20.45 -8.27
C GLY A 8 -4.86 20.43 -8.89
N THR A 9 -3.87 21.07 -8.26
CA THR A 9 -2.49 21.17 -8.80
C THR A 9 -1.45 20.38 -8.01
N ASN A 10 -1.77 19.88 -6.80
CA ASN A 10 -0.81 19.34 -5.83
C ASN A 10 0.31 20.32 -5.48
N MET A 11 0.10 21.64 -5.60
CA MET A 11 1.13 22.65 -5.33
C MET A 11 1.72 22.55 -3.92
N HIS A 12 0.92 22.14 -2.93
CA HIS A 12 1.37 21.96 -1.53
C HIS A 12 2.13 20.66 -1.29
N LEU A 13 2.11 19.72 -2.24
CA LEU A 13 2.80 18.42 -2.14
C LEU A 13 4.05 18.35 -3.03
N GLN A 14 4.61 19.51 -3.42
CA GLN A 14 5.78 19.60 -4.30
C GLN A 14 7.12 19.58 -3.55
N ASN A 15 7.09 19.78 -2.24
CA ASN A 15 8.29 19.89 -1.43
C ASN A 15 8.65 18.52 -0.87
N GLN A 16 9.84 18.02 -1.20
CA GLN A 16 10.40 16.88 -0.49
C GLN A 16 10.76 17.31 0.92
N LEU A 17 10.17 16.67 1.92
CA LEU A 17 10.49 16.92 3.31
C LEU A 17 11.46 15.85 3.80
N VAL A 18 12.44 16.26 4.59
CA VAL A 18 13.19 15.34 5.45
C VAL A 18 12.41 15.20 6.74
N PHE A 19 12.36 13.99 7.29
CA PHE A 19 11.58 13.70 8.48
C PHE A 19 11.89 14.63 9.65
N SER A 20 13.16 14.88 9.95
CA SER A 20 13.60 15.82 11.00
C SER A 20 13.10 17.25 10.83
N GLN A 21 12.69 17.64 9.62
CA GLN A 21 12.17 18.98 9.31
C GLN A 21 10.65 19.07 9.40
N VAL A 22 9.94 17.93 9.52
CA VAL A 22 8.48 17.89 9.52
C VAL A 22 7.93 18.55 10.79
N LYS A 23 7.14 19.61 10.59
CA LYS A 23 6.48 20.39 11.65
C LYS A 23 4.98 20.51 11.37
N PRO A 24 4.15 20.82 12.38
CA PRO A 24 2.76 21.20 12.17
C PRO A 24 2.62 22.27 11.07
N PHE A 25 1.49 22.21 10.34
CA PHE A 25 1.16 23.10 9.22
C PHE A 25 2.03 22.95 7.96
N MET A 26 2.94 21.98 7.93
CA MET A 26 3.66 21.64 6.71
C MET A 26 2.88 20.65 5.86
N ALA A 27 3.08 20.74 4.55
CA ALA A 27 2.67 19.74 3.59
C ALA A 27 3.79 19.51 2.58
N GLY A 28 3.83 18.30 2.04
CA GLY A 28 4.90 17.88 1.14
C GLY A 28 4.81 16.39 0.86
N TYR A 29 5.92 15.84 0.41
CA TYR A 29 6.06 14.40 0.24
C TYR A 29 7.34 13.88 0.90
N VAL A 30 7.29 12.60 1.26
CA VAL A 30 8.43 11.85 1.82
C VAL A 30 8.49 10.48 1.15
N ARG A 31 9.70 9.95 1.05
CA ARG A 31 9.93 8.57 0.69
C ARG A 31 10.42 7.81 1.91
N GLY A 32 9.83 6.66 2.16
CA GLY A 32 10.18 5.85 3.32
C GLY A 32 9.94 4.38 3.08
N THR A 33 10.37 3.58 4.05
CA THR A 33 10.08 2.15 4.11
C THR A 33 9.10 1.91 5.24
N VAL A 34 8.06 1.12 5.02
CA VAL A 34 7.11 0.73 6.08
C VAL A 34 7.89 0.01 7.17
N SER A 35 7.89 0.58 8.38
CA SER A 35 8.63 0.10 9.55
C SER A 35 7.73 -0.65 10.53
N LYS A 36 6.42 -0.39 10.50
CA LYS A 36 5.42 -1.05 11.35
C LYS A 36 4.19 -1.41 10.54
N ILE A 37 3.65 -2.60 10.80
CA ILE A 37 2.45 -3.08 10.11
C ILE A 37 1.25 -2.15 10.37
N PRO A 38 0.37 -1.97 9.39
CA PRO A 38 -0.85 -1.19 9.54
C PRO A 38 -1.81 -1.81 10.56
N TYR A 39 -2.49 -0.96 11.33
CA TYR A 39 -3.60 -1.36 12.20
C TYR A 39 -4.78 -0.39 12.04
N VAL A 40 -5.99 -0.90 12.31
CA VAL A 40 -7.24 -0.17 12.09
C VAL A 40 -7.76 0.35 13.42
N LEU A 41 -8.06 1.64 13.49
CA LEU A 41 -8.70 2.29 14.64
C LEU A 41 -10.22 2.15 14.57
N GLN A 42 -10.88 2.35 15.71
CA GLN A 42 -12.32 2.57 15.76
C GLN A 42 -12.70 3.73 14.83
N GLY A 43 -13.73 3.54 13.99
CA GLY A 43 -14.10 4.49 12.95
C GLY A 43 -13.44 4.24 11.59
N GLY A 44 -12.59 3.22 11.45
CA GLY A 44 -12.09 2.74 10.15
C GLY A 44 -10.80 3.41 9.65
N HIS A 45 -10.23 4.33 10.42
CA HIS A 45 -8.92 4.93 10.14
C HIS A 45 -7.81 3.87 10.20
N VAL A 46 -6.77 4.03 9.38
CA VAL A 46 -5.61 3.13 9.38
C VAL A 46 -4.38 3.92 9.80
N LEU A 47 -3.63 3.37 10.76
CA LEU A 47 -2.33 3.89 11.17
C LEU A 47 -1.24 2.89 10.78
N PHE A 48 -0.15 3.38 10.23
CA PHE A 48 1.09 2.63 10.03
C PHE A 48 2.28 3.55 10.27
N GLU A 49 3.49 3.02 10.26
CA GLU A 49 4.71 3.83 10.40
C GLU A 49 5.64 3.59 9.23
N ILE A 50 6.32 4.65 8.82
CA ILE A 50 7.40 4.61 7.84
C ILE A 50 8.70 5.11 8.48
N SER A 51 9.83 4.60 8.01
CA SER A 51 11.16 5.05 8.39
C SER A 51 11.95 5.57 7.19
N ASP A 52 12.85 6.52 7.42
CA ASP A 52 13.81 6.98 6.42
C ASP A 52 15.12 6.17 6.50
N SER A 53 16.11 6.62 5.74
CA SER A 53 17.48 6.12 5.78
C SER A 53 18.19 6.35 7.12
N ALA A 54 17.80 7.38 7.88
CA ALA A 54 18.34 7.66 9.21
C ALA A 54 17.67 6.81 10.32
N ARG A 55 16.65 6.02 9.96
CA ARG A 55 15.81 5.19 10.85
C ARG A 55 14.89 6.00 11.75
N ASP A 56 14.66 7.27 11.45
CA ASP A 56 13.63 8.05 12.12
C ASP A 56 12.26 7.55 11.66
N THR A 57 11.34 7.29 12.60
CA THR A 57 10.01 6.74 12.31
C THR A 57 8.91 7.77 12.47
N TYR A 58 7.95 7.75 11.54
CA TYR A 58 6.82 8.68 11.52
C TYR A 58 5.50 7.92 11.39
N PRO A 59 4.51 8.21 12.26
CA PRO A 59 3.18 7.68 12.11
C PRO A 59 2.46 8.33 10.93
N VAL A 60 1.81 7.51 10.13
CA VAL A 60 1.03 7.93 8.96
C VAL A 60 -0.43 7.56 9.21
N ALA A 61 -1.31 8.55 9.14
CA ALA A 61 -2.75 8.36 9.27
C ALA A 61 -3.44 8.38 7.90
N VAL A 62 -4.23 7.34 7.66
CA VAL A 62 -5.12 7.23 6.51
C VAL A 62 -6.55 7.27 7.05
N TYR A 63 -7.24 8.38 6.80
CA TYR A 63 -8.60 8.55 7.28
C TYR A 63 -9.59 7.70 6.49
N GLU A 64 -10.60 7.15 7.16
CA GLU A 64 -11.64 6.30 6.55
C GLU A 64 -12.26 6.90 5.27
N PRO A 65 -12.57 8.22 5.20
CA PRO A 65 -13.22 8.79 4.01
C PRO A 65 -12.34 8.81 2.76
N THR A 66 -11.04 8.50 2.87
CA THR A 66 -10.08 8.60 1.75
C THR A 66 -10.14 7.40 0.80
N ASP A 67 -10.80 6.30 1.16
CA ASP A 67 -10.79 5.00 0.48
C ASP A 67 -9.39 4.33 0.34
N LEU A 68 -8.32 5.02 0.72
CA LEU A 68 -6.94 4.51 0.70
C LEU A 68 -6.68 3.47 1.81
N GLY A 69 -7.57 3.40 2.81
CA GLY A 69 -7.48 2.42 3.89
C GLY A 69 -7.45 0.97 3.40
N ARG A 70 -8.11 0.63 2.29
CA ARG A 70 -8.11 -0.73 1.72
C ARG A 70 -6.73 -1.15 1.21
N ILE A 71 -5.97 -0.20 0.67
CA ILE A 71 -4.60 -0.40 0.19
C ILE A 71 -3.63 -0.36 1.37
N ALA A 72 -3.77 0.65 2.23
CA ALA A 72 -2.91 0.84 3.39
C ALA A 72 -2.90 -0.38 4.32
N LYS A 73 -4.05 -1.02 4.57
CA LYS A 73 -4.17 -2.25 5.41
C LYS A 73 -3.32 -3.42 4.91
N GLN A 74 -2.97 -3.44 3.62
CA GLN A 74 -2.24 -4.55 3.00
C GLN A 74 -0.74 -4.31 2.97
N LEU A 75 -0.25 -3.12 3.38
CA LEU A 75 1.18 -2.83 3.48
C LEU A 75 1.84 -3.73 4.51
N VAL A 76 3.11 -4.07 4.27
CA VAL A 76 3.94 -4.85 5.19
C VAL A 76 5.28 -4.18 5.40
N ILE A 77 5.96 -4.56 6.48
CA ILE A 77 7.29 -4.05 6.80
C ILE A 77 8.23 -4.32 5.61
N GLY A 78 8.99 -3.31 5.21
CA GLY A 78 9.92 -3.36 4.08
C GLY A 78 9.36 -2.83 2.76
N ASP A 79 8.06 -2.54 2.66
CA ASP A 79 7.48 -1.87 1.49
C ASP A 79 8.06 -0.47 1.34
N VAL A 80 8.52 -0.12 0.14
CA VAL A 80 9.03 1.22 -0.15
C VAL A 80 7.89 2.05 -0.72
N VAL A 81 7.60 3.16 -0.07
CA VAL A 81 6.47 4.03 -0.38
C VAL A 81 6.92 5.47 -0.54
N ASP A 82 6.19 6.19 -1.39
CA ASP A 82 6.19 7.64 -1.51
C ASP A 82 4.83 8.14 -1.09
N ILE A 83 4.77 9.04 -0.11
CA ILE A 83 3.51 9.55 0.40
C ILE A 83 3.47 11.07 0.31
N GLY A 84 2.32 11.59 -0.11
CA GLY A 84 1.98 12.99 0.04
C GLY A 84 1.17 13.18 1.30
N PHE A 85 1.50 14.18 2.10
CA PHE A 85 0.87 14.39 3.39
C PHE A 85 0.76 15.87 3.77
N GLY A 86 -0.12 16.14 4.73
CA GLY A 86 -0.14 17.37 5.51
C GLY A 86 -0.07 17.06 7.01
N VAL A 87 0.55 17.95 7.78
CA VAL A 87 0.66 17.84 9.24
C VAL A 87 -0.30 18.82 9.89
N ARG A 88 -1.12 18.34 10.81
CA ARG A 88 -2.01 19.18 11.62
C ARG A 88 -1.37 19.41 12.98
N GLU A 89 -1.66 20.53 13.61
CA GLU A 89 -1.36 20.71 15.02
C GLU A 89 -2.39 19.94 15.87
N GLU A 90 -1.92 19.20 16.87
CA GLU A 90 -2.81 18.60 17.88
C GLU A 90 -2.76 19.39 19.18
N GLN A 91 -3.89 19.43 19.88
CA GLN A 91 -4.07 20.18 21.12
C GLN A 91 -3.17 19.73 22.28
N ARG A 92 -2.51 18.57 22.16
CA ARG A 92 -1.56 18.05 23.16
C ARG A 92 -0.08 18.16 22.72
N GLY A 93 0.20 19.03 21.74
CA GLY A 93 1.52 19.62 21.56
C GLY A 93 2.57 18.82 20.78
N ASN A 94 2.26 17.63 20.25
CA ASN A 94 3.24 16.84 19.49
C ASN A 94 2.59 15.97 18.39
N SER A 95 1.79 16.56 17.49
CA SER A 95 1.38 15.79 16.30
C SER A 95 2.54 15.71 15.31
N ARG A 96 3.16 14.53 15.25
CA ARG A 96 4.07 14.11 14.17
C ARG A 96 3.36 13.22 13.15
N ILE A 97 2.02 13.21 13.17
CA ILE A 97 1.22 12.32 12.33
C ILE A 97 1.09 12.91 10.93
N LEU A 98 1.53 12.14 9.95
CA LEU A 98 1.46 12.49 8.55
C LEU A 98 0.06 12.12 8.04
N ASN A 99 -0.78 13.12 7.74
CA ASN A 99 -2.12 12.87 7.21
C ASN A 99 -2.04 12.62 5.71
N LEU A 100 -2.25 11.37 5.32
CA LEU A 100 -2.01 10.89 3.97
C LEU A 100 -3.05 11.45 2.98
N GLU A 101 -2.58 12.01 1.87
CA GLU A 101 -3.40 12.48 0.74
C GLU A 101 -3.28 11.58 -0.49
N TYR A 102 -2.08 11.06 -0.76
CA TYR A 102 -1.82 10.02 -1.76
C TYR A 102 -0.81 9.00 -1.22
N LEU A 103 -0.84 7.79 -1.78
CA LEU A 103 0.11 6.73 -1.51
C LEU A 103 0.65 6.19 -2.84
N ALA A 104 1.94 6.29 -3.06
CA ALA A 104 2.64 5.64 -4.17
C ALA A 104 3.46 4.46 -3.62
N ILE A 105 3.18 3.25 -4.09
CA ILE A 105 3.96 2.07 -3.74
C ILE A 105 5.05 1.92 -4.79
N LEU A 106 6.29 2.18 -4.38
CA LEU A 106 7.46 2.13 -5.26
C LEU A 106 8.03 0.73 -5.37
N ARG A 107 7.98 -0.05 -4.27
CA ARG A 107 8.47 -1.43 -4.25
C ARG A 107 7.74 -2.24 -3.19
N LEU A 108 7.19 -3.39 -3.57
CA LEU A 108 6.58 -4.33 -2.64
C LEU A 108 7.61 -5.29 -2.06
N ASN A 109 7.61 -5.44 -0.73
CA ASN A 109 8.37 -6.48 -0.07
C ASN A 109 7.71 -7.85 -0.27
N SER A 110 8.55 -8.88 -0.46
CA SER A 110 8.11 -10.25 -0.69
C SER A 110 7.81 -10.94 0.64
N ILE A 111 6.61 -11.50 0.76
CA ILE A 111 6.21 -12.29 1.93
C ILE A 111 6.52 -13.75 1.62
N VAL A 112 7.41 -14.37 2.40
CA VAL A 112 7.81 -15.77 2.21
C VAL A 112 7.25 -16.60 3.35
N HIS A 113 6.43 -17.60 3.02
CA HIS A 113 6.00 -18.62 3.97
C HIS A 113 6.69 -19.93 3.70
N THR A 114 7.04 -20.60 4.79
CA THR A 114 7.62 -21.93 4.72
C THR A 114 6.51 -22.97 4.78
N GLN A 115 6.45 -23.83 3.77
CA GLN A 115 5.50 -24.93 3.70
C GLN A 115 6.22 -26.28 3.67
N ASN A 116 5.49 -27.33 4.07
CA ASN A 116 5.98 -28.69 3.92
C ASN A 116 6.18 -29.01 2.43
N PRO A 117 7.16 -29.84 2.05
CA PRO A 117 7.39 -30.22 0.66
C PRO A 117 6.23 -31.04 0.09
N LEU A 118 6.11 -31.04 -1.24
CA LEU A 118 5.27 -31.97 -1.97
C LEU A 118 6.05 -33.27 -2.23
N CYS A 119 5.37 -34.41 -2.19
CA CYS A 119 5.98 -35.68 -2.56
C CYS A 119 6.35 -35.68 -4.06
N LYS A 120 7.57 -36.08 -4.41
CA LYS A 120 8.03 -36.12 -5.81
C LYS A 120 7.25 -37.12 -6.69
N VAL A 121 6.60 -38.12 -6.08
CA VAL A 121 5.87 -39.17 -6.79
C VAL A 121 4.38 -38.82 -6.87
N CYS A 122 3.68 -38.75 -5.74
CA CYS A 122 2.22 -38.55 -5.74
C CYS A 122 1.79 -37.07 -5.65
N ARG A 123 2.74 -36.13 -5.56
CA ARG A 123 2.52 -34.67 -5.38
C ARG A 123 1.62 -34.27 -4.19
N LYS A 124 1.27 -35.20 -3.29
CA LYS A 124 0.59 -34.88 -2.03
C LYS A 124 1.54 -34.19 -1.05
N ARG A 125 1.01 -33.29 -0.21
CA ARG A 125 1.76 -32.58 0.82
C ARG A 125 2.28 -33.56 1.88
N MET A 126 3.57 -33.47 2.22
CA MET A 126 4.21 -34.36 3.19
C MET A 126 3.92 -33.93 4.64
N LYS A 127 3.89 -34.89 5.58
CA LYS A 127 3.70 -34.63 7.02
C LYS A 127 5.06 -34.43 7.68
N SER A 128 5.12 -33.60 8.73
CA SER A 128 6.30 -33.45 9.57
C SER A 128 6.51 -34.70 10.44
N GLU A 129 7.75 -35.16 10.54
CA GLU A 129 8.17 -36.27 11.42
C GLU A 129 8.68 -35.79 12.79
N GLY A 130 8.58 -34.48 13.07
CA GLY A 130 9.04 -33.85 14.31
C GLY A 130 10.24 -32.92 14.10
N LYS A 131 10.65 -32.22 15.17
CA LYS A 131 11.74 -31.24 15.13
C LYS A 131 13.03 -31.89 14.60
N GLY A 132 13.58 -31.36 13.51
CA GLY A 132 14.82 -31.85 12.89
C GLY A 132 14.73 -33.18 12.14
N LYS A 133 13.58 -33.88 12.16
CA LYS A 133 13.43 -35.22 11.56
C LYS A 133 12.96 -35.20 10.09
N GLY A 134 12.65 -34.01 9.57
CA GLY A 134 12.20 -33.83 8.19
C GLY A 134 10.72 -34.16 7.99
N TYR A 135 10.40 -34.62 6.79
CA TYR A 135 9.04 -34.82 6.28
C TYR A 135 8.90 -36.17 5.61
N GLN A 136 7.73 -36.80 5.75
CA GLN A 136 7.43 -38.07 5.10
C GLN A 136 6.09 -38.02 4.35
N CYS A 137 6.05 -38.62 3.17
CA CYS A 137 4.81 -38.85 2.45
C CYS A 137 4.02 -40.00 3.11
N LYS A 138 2.75 -39.78 3.42
CA LYS A 138 1.89 -40.82 4.01
C LYS A 138 1.72 -42.04 3.09
N GLU A 139 1.58 -41.79 1.80
CA GLU A 139 1.33 -42.81 0.76
C GLU A 139 2.64 -43.50 0.34
N CYS A 140 3.56 -42.74 -0.26
CA CYS A 140 4.76 -43.30 -0.88
C CYS A 140 5.90 -43.60 0.11
N LYS A 141 5.76 -43.22 1.39
CA LYS A 141 6.76 -43.33 2.48
C LYS A 141 8.13 -42.65 2.22
N ILE A 142 8.30 -41.97 1.09
CA ILE A 142 9.50 -41.17 0.78
C ILE A 142 9.70 -40.07 1.82
N LYS A 143 10.97 -39.81 2.20
CA LYS A 143 11.37 -38.77 3.15
C LYS A 143 12.09 -37.60 2.47
N THR A 144 12.00 -36.42 3.06
CA THR A 144 12.71 -35.21 2.62
C THR A 144 12.96 -34.30 3.82
N ILE A 145 14.13 -33.65 3.86
CA ILE A 145 14.53 -32.78 4.98
C ILE A 145 14.21 -31.31 4.69
N LYS A 146 14.27 -30.89 3.42
CA LYS A 146 14.11 -29.49 3.04
C LYS A 146 12.65 -29.05 3.08
N LYS A 147 12.41 -27.91 3.75
CA LYS A 147 11.17 -27.15 3.62
C LYS A 147 11.15 -26.40 2.29
N TYR A 148 9.97 -26.09 1.78
CA TYR A 148 9.82 -25.29 0.58
C TYR A 148 9.32 -23.89 0.93
N ASN A 149 9.97 -22.87 0.39
CA ASN A 149 9.57 -21.48 0.55
C ASN A 149 8.58 -21.11 -0.56
N VAL A 150 7.43 -20.58 -0.18
CA VAL A 150 6.41 -20.08 -1.10
C VAL A 150 6.30 -18.58 -0.91
N THR A 151 6.51 -17.83 -1.98
CA THR A 151 6.21 -16.39 -2.00
C THR A 151 4.70 -16.21 -2.08
N VAL A 152 4.14 -15.46 -1.16
CA VAL A 152 2.72 -15.12 -1.13
C VAL A 152 2.47 -14.04 -2.16
N LYS A 153 1.49 -14.27 -3.04
CA LYS A 153 1.00 -13.24 -3.95
C LYS A 153 0.24 -12.18 -3.15
N ARG A 154 0.55 -10.91 -3.38
CA ARG A 154 -0.13 -9.77 -2.74
C ARG A 154 -1.27 -9.27 -3.62
N ASP A 155 -2.33 -8.76 -3.00
CA ASP A 155 -3.51 -8.22 -3.70
C ASP A 155 -3.38 -6.73 -4.04
N ILE A 156 -2.24 -6.12 -3.70
CA ILE A 156 -1.83 -4.77 -4.11
C ILE A 156 -0.68 -4.84 -5.11
N VAL A 157 -0.60 -3.81 -5.95
CA VAL A 157 0.45 -3.65 -6.95
C VAL A 157 1.28 -2.40 -6.67
N GLU A 158 2.50 -2.36 -7.18
CA GLU A 158 3.28 -1.13 -7.27
C GLU A 158 2.51 -0.14 -8.16
N GLY A 159 2.36 1.10 -7.70
CA GLY A 159 1.34 1.98 -8.27
C GLY A 159 1.09 3.25 -7.47
N PHE A 160 0.53 4.26 -8.15
CA PHE A 160 0.03 5.47 -7.52
C PHE A 160 -1.44 5.28 -7.13
N TYR A 161 -1.75 5.49 -5.86
CA TYR A 161 -3.08 5.42 -5.28
C TYR A 161 -3.47 6.80 -4.75
N LEU A 162 -4.56 7.34 -5.29
CA LEU A 162 -5.12 8.61 -4.87
C LEU A 162 -6.39 8.40 -4.06
N SER A 163 -6.65 9.31 -3.13
CA SER A 163 -7.93 9.37 -2.41
C SER A 163 -9.11 9.52 -3.37
N SER A 164 -10.31 9.13 -2.93
CA SER A 164 -11.52 9.27 -3.74
C SER A 164 -11.89 10.73 -3.97
N ASN A 165 -12.57 11.03 -5.08
CA ASN A 165 -12.94 12.42 -5.42
C ASN A 165 -13.73 13.14 -4.31
N LYS A 166 -14.52 12.40 -3.51
CA LYS A 166 -15.30 12.95 -2.39
C LYS A 166 -14.43 13.45 -1.23
N SER A 167 -13.19 12.95 -1.13
CA SER A 167 -12.23 13.26 -0.08
C SER A 167 -11.06 14.10 -0.57
N HIS A 168 -11.07 14.52 -1.84
CA HIS A 168 -10.08 15.44 -2.37
C HIS A 168 -10.14 16.77 -1.63
N ARG A 169 -8.96 17.27 -1.27
CA ARG A 169 -8.81 18.65 -0.82
C ARG A 169 -8.80 19.57 -2.03
N HIS A 170 -9.03 20.86 -1.83
CA HIS A 170 -9.05 21.85 -2.91
C HIS A 170 -7.81 21.81 -3.82
N LEU A 171 -6.64 21.52 -3.25
CA LEU A 171 -5.38 21.46 -3.98
C LEU A 171 -5.07 20.06 -4.54
N THR A 172 -5.72 19.00 -4.06
CA THR A 172 -5.47 17.62 -4.49
C THR A 172 -5.72 17.48 -5.98
N LYS A 173 -4.68 17.13 -6.72
CA LYS A 173 -4.73 16.96 -8.16
C LYS A 173 -5.54 15.73 -8.53
N PRO A 174 -6.60 15.86 -9.34
CA PRO A 174 -7.36 14.71 -9.82
C PRO A 174 -6.53 13.78 -10.71
N LEU A 175 -6.80 12.48 -10.62
CA LEU A 175 -6.04 11.43 -11.33
C LEU A 175 -5.95 11.66 -12.85
N HIS A 176 -7.04 12.14 -13.47
CA HIS A 176 -7.09 12.38 -14.92
C HIS A 176 -6.22 13.57 -15.42
N ARG A 177 -5.66 14.38 -14.50
CA ARG A 177 -4.77 15.50 -14.83
C ARG A 177 -3.28 15.14 -14.76
N PHE A 178 -2.93 13.96 -14.25
CA PHE A 178 -1.55 13.50 -14.24
C PHE A 178 -1.10 13.15 -15.67
N GLY A 179 0.12 13.53 -16.04
CA GLY A 179 0.64 13.40 -17.41
C GLY A 179 0.16 14.50 -18.39
N ARG A 180 -0.51 15.54 -17.89
CA ARG A 180 -1.00 16.70 -18.67
C ARG A 180 -0.47 18.02 -18.11
N GLU A 181 0.70 17.99 -17.49
CA GLU A 181 1.31 19.16 -16.85
C GLU A 181 2.08 20.02 -17.85
N ASN A 182 1.99 21.35 -17.70
CA ASN A 182 2.74 22.30 -18.54
C ASN A 182 4.22 22.39 -18.14
N SER A 183 4.52 22.21 -16.85
CA SER A 183 5.85 21.97 -16.28
C SER A 183 5.87 20.57 -15.69
N TYR A 184 7.03 19.98 -15.38
CA TYR A 184 7.09 18.70 -14.66
C TYR A 184 7.20 18.96 -13.14
N PRO A 185 6.07 19.17 -12.40
CA PRO A 185 6.10 19.14 -10.95
C PRO A 185 6.55 17.76 -10.47
N TYR A 186 6.91 17.65 -9.19
CA TYR A 186 7.14 16.36 -8.55
C TYR A 186 5.96 15.43 -8.83
N VAL A 187 6.31 14.30 -9.42
CA VAL A 187 5.45 13.17 -9.69
C VAL A 187 6.12 11.98 -9.00
N PRO A 188 5.41 11.26 -8.11
CA PRO A 188 5.93 10.02 -7.56
C PRO A 188 6.34 9.13 -8.73
N GLY A 189 7.60 8.66 -8.73
CA GLY A 189 8.29 8.07 -9.89
C GLY A 189 7.74 6.72 -10.40
N ILE A 190 6.43 6.61 -10.55
CA ILE A 190 5.69 5.45 -11.03
C ILE A 190 5.15 5.83 -12.40
N TYR A 191 5.90 5.49 -13.44
CA TYR A 191 5.47 5.64 -14.83
C TYR A 191 5.30 4.27 -15.50
N PRO A 192 4.25 4.08 -16.32
CA PRO A 192 3.13 5.00 -16.54
C PRO A 192 2.15 5.00 -15.35
N PHE A 193 1.47 6.12 -15.12
CA PHE A 193 0.35 6.13 -14.19
C PHE A 193 -0.69 5.11 -14.64
N PRO A 194 -1.15 4.21 -13.75
CA PRO A 194 -2.16 3.23 -14.12
C PRO A 194 -3.43 3.95 -14.60
N ASN A 195 -3.97 3.51 -15.74
CA ASN A 195 -5.19 4.05 -16.33
C ASN A 195 -6.31 4.06 -15.27
N PRO A 196 -7.03 5.18 -15.03
CA PRO A 196 -8.10 5.25 -14.03
C PRO A 196 -9.17 4.15 -14.17
N ASN A 197 -9.33 3.55 -15.36
CA ASN A 197 -10.27 2.46 -15.62
C ASN A 197 -9.78 1.06 -15.22
N SER A 198 -8.51 0.86 -14.84
CA SER A 198 -7.97 -0.47 -14.51
C SER A 198 -8.33 -0.94 -13.10
N PHE A 199 -8.68 -0.03 -12.18
CA PHE A 199 -8.99 -0.35 -10.79
C PHE A 199 -10.47 -0.70 -10.53
N HIS A 200 -11.38 -0.40 -11.46
CA HIS A 200 -12.80 -0.74 -11.33
C HIS A 200 -13.17 -2.14 -11.82
N ARG A 201 -12.23 -2.91 -12.37
CA ARG A 201 -12.48 -4.29 -12.81
C ARG A 201 -11.73 -5.29 -11.95
N LYS A 202 -12.27 -5.60 -10.77
CA LYS A 202 -12.23 -6.93 -10.12
C LYS A 202 -13.03 -6.90 -8.82
N GLY A 203 -14.26 -7.37 -8.93
CA GLY A 203 -15.20 -7.45 -7.81
C GLY A 203 -16.64 -7.76 -8.21
N HIS A 204 -16.89 -8.35 -9.38
CA HIS A 204 -18.13 -9.10 -9.59
C HIS A 204 -17.82 -10.56 -9.28
N PHE A 205 -18.22 -10.93 -8.06
CA PHE A 205 -18.45 -12.31 -7.67
C PHE A 205 -19.44 -12.90 -8.68
N ASN A 206 -19.03 -13.96 -9.38
CA ASN A 206 -19.92 -14.78 -10.18
C ASN A 206 -20.95 -15.40 -9.25
N ASP A 207 -22.19 -14.94 -9.33
CA ASP A 207 -23.36 -15.72 -8.94
C ASP A 207 -24.44 -15.45 -9.98
N ARG A 208 -24.59 -16.42 -10.89
CA ARG A 208 -25.80 -16.81 -11.62
C ARG A 208 -25.46 -17.96 -12.54
N THR A 209 -25.38 -19.13 -11.94
CA THR A 209 -25.88 -20.37 -12.54
C THR A 209 -27.36 -20.20 -12.91
N GLU A 210 -27.72 -20.79 -14.06
CA GLU A 210 -29.07 -21.17 -14.49
C GLU A 210 -30.06 -20.05 -14.88
N CYS A 211 -30.34 -19.91 -16.19
CA CYS A 211 -31.37 -20.71 -16.85
C CYS A 211 -31.36 -20.46 -18.36
N ARG A 212 -31.40 -21.57 -19.11
CA ARG A 212 -31.66 -21.61 -20.55
C ARG A 212 -33.13 -21.24 -20.82
N SER A 213 -33.38 -20.76 -22.04
CA SER A 213 -34.51 -21.09 -22.95
C SER A 213 -35.20 -19.87 -23.55
N PHE A 214 -35.39 -19.98 -24.87
CA PHE A 214 -36.06 -19.12 -25.86
C PHE A 214 -35.28 -17.93 -26.39
#